data_AF-A0A2N4U0M3-F1
#
_entry.id   AF-A0A2N4U0M3-F1
#
_cell.length_a   1.000
_cell.length_b   1.000
_cell.length_c   1.000
_cell.angle_alpha   90.00
_cell.angle_beta   90.00
_cell.angle_gamma   90.00
#
_symmetry.space_group_name_H-M   'P 1'
#
loop_
_entity.id
_entity.type
_entity.pdbx_description
1 polymer ?
#
loop_
_entity_poly.entity_id
_entity_poly.type
_entity_poly.pdbx_seq_one_letter_code
_entity_poly.pdbx_strand_id
1 'polypeptide(L)'
;STTMLLGVYFNVGINSYIIDAIIGLSVVYKALDNMGAYQRWLGFQPNTKVATLIFGFFHGFGLSTKIIEYNISPDGLVPNLLAFNVGVEIGQLLALGAILIAMSYWRRTESFWRHAYTANVVMMSAGFILMGYQITGYIVS
;
A
#
# COMPACT_ATOMS: atom_id res chain seq x y z
N SER A 1 9.79 -7.94 0.85
CA SER A 1 11.03 -8.66 1.17
C SER A 1 11.63 -9.52 0.05
N THR A 2 10.90 -9.94 -0.99
CA THR A 2 11.53 -10.60 -2.18
C THR A 2 11.54 -9.71 -3.42
N THR A 3 10.46 -8.94 -3.67
CA THR A 3 10.39 -7.97 -4.77
C THR A 3 11.30 -6.77 -4.61
N MET A 4 11.56 -6.35 -3.37
CA MET A 4 12.51 -5.27 -3.11
C MET A 4 13.94 -5.68 -3.48
N LEU A 5 14.35 -6.91 -3.13
CA LEU A 5 15.66 -7.46 -3.53
C LEU A 5 15.76 -7.62 -5.05
N LEU A 6 14.70 -8.12 -5.70
CA LEU A 6 14.64 -8.24 -7.17
C LEU A 6 14.64 -6.87 -7.87
N GLY A 7 13.93 -5.87 -7.34
CA GLY A 7 13.87 -4.52 -7.89
C GLY A 7 15.22 -3.80 -7.87
N VAL A 8 15.95 -3.88 -6.75
CA VAL A 8 17.34 -3.39 -6.66
C VAL A 8 18.27 -4.19 -7.58
N TYR A 9 18.17 -5.52 -7.58
CA TYR A 9 19.09 -6.39 -8.33
C TYR A 9 18.92 -6.28 -9.86
N PHE A 10 17.70 -6.06 -10.35
CA PHE A 10 17.42 -5.96 -11.80
C PHE A 10 17.43 -4.53 -12.34
N ASN A 11 17.78 -3.51 -11.55
CA ASN A 11 17.76 -2.10 -11.97
C ASN A 11 16.46 -1.73 -12.71
N VAL A 12 15.32 -2.23 -12.22
CA VAL A 12 14.04 -2.01 -12.88
C VAL A 12 13.63 -0.57 -12.59
N GLY A 13 14.09 0.36 -13.45
CA GLY A 13 13.78 1.78 -13.44
C GLY A 13 12.33 2.04 -13.86
N ILE A 14 11.36 1.43 -13.18
CA ILE A 14 9.96 1.82 -13.29
C ILE A 14 9.81 3.15 -12.55
N ASN A 15 9.22 4.12 -13.23
CA ASN A 15 9.03 5.48 -12.73
C ASN A 15 8.31 5.47 -11.36
N SER A 16 8.89 6.11 -10.35
CA SER A 16 8.34 6.18 -8.98
C SER A 16 6.92 6.76 -8.95
N TYR A 17 6.61 7.72 -9.83
CA TYR A 17 5.27 8.31 -9.94
C TYR A 17 4.23 7.25 -10.34
N ILE A 18 4.57 6.33 -11.25
CA ILE A 18 3.65 5.26 -11.68
C ILE A 18 3.42 4.26 -10.56
N ILE A 19 4.48 3.87 -9.84
CA ILE A 19 4.35 2.94 -8.70
C ILE A 19 3.51 3.57 -7.59
N ASP A 20 3.76 4.82 -7.23
CA ASP A 20 3.02 5.52 -6.19
C ASP A 20 1.55 5.76 -6.59
N ALA A 21 1.27 5.98 -7.88
CA ALA A 21 -0.10 6.04 -8.39
C ALA A 21 -0.83 4.69 -8.24
N ILE A 22 -0.16 3.56 -8.52
CA ILE A 22 -0.72 2.21 -8.32
C ILE A 22 -0.94 1.92 -6.82
N ILE A 23 -0.04 2.39 -5.96
CA ILE A 23 -0.22 2.34 -4.50
C ILE A 23 -1.47 3.11 -4.09
N GLY A 24 -1.67 4.35 -4.59
CA GLY A 24 -2.90 5.11 -4.35
C GLY A 24 -4.16 4.39 -4.84
N LEU A 25 -4.11 3.79 -6.03
CA LEU A 25 -5.20 2.98 -6.59
C LEU A 25 -5.52 1.76 -5.72
N SER A 26 -4.52 1.14 -5.08
CA SER A 26 -4.75 0.01 -4.15
C SER A 26 -5.61 0.40 -2.95
N VAL A 27 -5.47 1.64 -2.44
CA VAL A 27 -6.28 2.18 -1.34
C VAL A 27 -7.73 2.35 -1.80
N VAL A 28 -7.94 2.93 -2.99
CA VAL A 28 -9.27 3.05 -3.61
C VAL A 28 -9.92 1.68 -3.78
N TYR A 29 -9.19 0.72 -4.35
CA TYR A 29 -9.65 -0.64 -4.55
C TYR A 29 -10.10 -1.27 -3.23
N LYS A 30 -9.29 -1.14 -2.17
CA LYS A 30 -9.58 -1.76 -0.87
C LYS A 30 -10.75 -1.08 -0.15
N ALA A 31 -10.90 0.23 -0.29
CA ALA A 31 -12.05 0.96 0.24
C ALA A 31 -13.36 0.52 -0.44
N LEU A 32 -13.35 0.35 -1.76
CA LEU A 32 -14.50 -0.17 -2.52
C LEU A 32 -14.85 -1.62 -2.12
N ASP A 33 -13.84 -2.46 -1.93
CA ASP A 33 -13.99 -3.83 -1.43
C ASP A 33 -14.63 -3.85 -0.04
N ASN A 34 -14.14 -3.03 0.89
CA ASN A 34 -14.67 -2.92 2.25
C ASN A 34 -16.12 -2.41 2.30
N MET A 35 -16.56 -1.60 1.33
CA MET A 35 -17.94 -1.14 1.21
C MET A 35 -18.87 -2.15 0.50
N GLY A 36 -18.35 -3.28 0.03
CA GLY A 36 -19.12 -4.28 -0.73
C GLY A 36 -19.53 -3.83 -2.13
N ALA A 37 -18.86 -2.82 -2.70
CA ALA A 37 -19.22 -2.22 -3.98
C ALA A 37 -19.14 -3.22 -5.13
N TYR A 38 -18.11 -4.09 -5.16
CA TYR A 38 -17.94 -5.07 -6.23
C TYR A 38 -19.09 -6.09 -6.29
N GLN A 39 -19.56 -6.57 -5.13
CA GLN A 39 -20.69 -7.48 -5.08
C GLN A 39 -22.00 -6.80 -5.51
N ARG A 40 -22.16 -5.50 -5.22
CA ARG A 40 -23.31 -4.69 -5.64
C ARG A 40 -23.30 -4.37 -7.13
N TRP A 41 -22.14 -4.10 -7.72
CA TRP A 41 -22.01 -3.64 -9.11
C TRP A 41 -21.81 -4.78 -10.11
N LEU A 42 -21.02 -5.79 -9.76
CA LEU A 42 -20.60 -6.87 -10.66
C LEU A 42 -21.26 -8.22 -10.33
N GLY A 43 -21.94 -8.33 -9.19
CA GLY A 43 -22.58 -9.59 -8.75
C GLY A 43 -21.60 -10.67 -8.27
N PHE A 44 -20.29 -10.43 -8.33
CA PHE A 44 -19.26 -11.30 -7.77
C PHE A 44 -18.18 -10.47 -7.07
N GLN A 45 -17.49 -11.07 -6.09
CA GLN A 45 -16.37 -10.44 -5.41
C GLN A 45 -15.05 -10.91 -6.05
N PRO A 46 -14.20 -9.99 -6.56
CA PRO A 46 -12.88 -10.35 -7.06
C PRO A 46 -12.05 -11.03 -5.98
N ASN A 47 -11.15 -11.94 -6.36
CA ASN A 47 -10.32 -12.66 -5.40
C ASN A 47 -9.36 -11.72 -4.68
N THR A 48 -9.68 -11.41 -3.42
CA THR A 48 -8.92 -10.48 -2.57
C THR A 48 -7.48 -10.93 -2.35
N LYS A 49 -7.19 -12.23 -2.38
CA LYS A 49 -5.83 -12.77 -2.24
C LYS A 49 -4.94 -12.37 -3.43
N VAL A 50 -5.47 -12.47 -4.64
CA VAL A 50 -4.76 -12.11 -5.87
C VAL A 50 -4.50 -10.60 -5.89
N ALA A 51 -5.51 -9.80 -5.57
CA ALA A 51 -5.34 -8.34 -5.47
C ALA A 51 -4.28 -7.96 -4.44
N THR A 52 -4.30 -8.58 -3.25
CA THR A 52 -3.32 -8.32 -2.18
C THR A 52 -1.90 -8.71 -2.61
N LEU A 53 -1.74 -9.81 -3.35
CA LEU A 53 -0.45 -10.23 -3.89
C LEU A 53 0.09 -9.21 -4.90
N ILE A 54 -0.74 -8.82 -5.86
CA ILE A 54 -0.35 -7.86 -6.92
C ILE A 54 0.03 -6.51 -6.29
N PHE A 55 -0.82 -5.96 -5.43
CA PHE A 55 -0.51 -4.69 -4.75
C PHE A 55 0.69 -4.83 -3.82
N GLY A 56 0.85 -5.94 -3.12
CA GLY A 56 2.03 -6.22 -2.29
C GLY A 56 3.34 -6.18 -3.09
N PHE A 57 3.33 -6.64 -4.34
CA PHE A 57 4.48 -6.50 -5.23
C PHE A 57 4.79 -5.04 -5.58
N PHE A 58 3.79 -4.25 -5.98
CA PHE A 58 3.96 -2.83 -6.27
C PHE A 58 4.43 -2.02 -5.05
N HIS A 59 3.87 -2.28 -3.86
CA HIS A 59 4.33 -1.66 -2.61
C HIS A 59 5.79 -2.02 -2.31
N GLY A 60 6.18 -3.29 -2.50
CA GLY A 60 7.57 -3.73 -2.34
C GLY A 60 8.53 -3.10 -3.34
N PHE A 61 8.11 -2.86 -4.58
CA PHE A 61 8.90 -2.12 -5.57
C PHE A 61 9.02 -0.64 -5.24
N GLY A 62 7.95 0.02 -4.77
CA GLY A 62 7.98 1.44 -4.41
C GLY A 62 9.01 1.75 -3.31
N LEU A 63 9.06 0.91 -2.27
CA LEU A 63 10.08 1.01 -1.23
C LEU A 63 11.50 0.77 -1.77
N SER A 64 11.66 -0.17 -2.69
CA SER A 64 12.94 -0.45 -3.35
C SER A 64 13.49 0.76 -4.10
N THR A 65 12.65 1.42 -4.90
CA THR A 65 13.04 2.59 -5.70
C THR A 65 13.50 3.73 -4.79
N LYS A 66 12.81 3.96 -3.67
CA LYS A 66 13.20 4.98 -2.69
C LYS A 66 14.53 4.67 -2.01
N ILE A 67 14.83 3.40 -1.70
CA ILE A 67 16.13 3.02 -1.12
C ILE A 67 17.28 3.30 -2.09
N ILE A 68 17.08 3.06 -3.40
CA ILE A 68 18.06 3.37 -4.43
C ILE A 68 18.29 4.89 -4.52
N GLU A 69 17.22 5.70 -4.43
CA GLU A 69 17.30 7.16 -4.38
C GLU A 69 18.06 7.69 -3.14
N TYR A 70 18.00 6.98 -2.01
CA TYR A 70 18.68 7.38 -0.77
C TYR A 70 20.22 7.22 -0.79
N ASN A 71 20.82 6.74 -1.89
CA ASN A 71 22.28 6.70 -2.10
C ASN A 71 23.03 6.01 -0.93
N ILE A 72 22.49 4.89 -0.44
CA ILE A 72 23.12 4.12 0.64
C ILE A 72 24.51 3.65 0.19
N SER A 73 25.53 3.92 1.00
CA SER A 73 26.92 3.57 0.73
C SER A 73 27.04 2.08 0.33
N PRO A 74 27.75 1.74 -0.76
CA PRO A 74 27.93 0.36 -1.22
C PRO A 74 28.56 -0.56 -0.16
N ASP A 75 29.37 0.00 0.74
CA ASP A 75 29.98 -0.71 1.86
C ASP A 75 28.91 -1.01 2.93
N GLY A 76 28.47 -2.27 2.99
CA GLY A 76 27.44 -2.72 3.95
C GLY A 76 26.02 -2.79 3.38
N LEU A 77 25.87 -2.84 2.05
CA LEU A 77 24.56 -2.96 1.38
C LEU A 77 23.71 -4.12 1.93
N VAL A 78 24.30 -5.31 2.10
CA VAL A 78 23.60 -6.51 2.58
C VAL A 78 23.06 -6.35 4.02
N PRO A 79 23.87 -5.99 5.03
CA PRO A 79 23.37 -5.76 6.38
C PRO A 79 22.36 -4.60 6.46
N ASN A 80 22.52 -3.54 5.67
CA ASN A 80 21.54 -2.44 5.60
C ASN A 80 20.18 -2.89 5.04
N LEU A 81 20.18 -3.70 3.98
CA LEU A 81 18.95 -4.27 3.42
C LEU A 81 18.26 -5.22 4.40
N LEU A 82 19.02 -6.04 5.14
CA LEU A 82 18.45 -6.90 6.18
C LEU A 82 17.84 -6.08 7.31
N ALA A 83 18.57 -5.10 7.84
CA ALA A 83 18.06 -4.21 8.90
C ALA A 83 16.80 -3.45 8.46
N PHE A 84 16.77 -2.97 7.22
CA PHE A 84 15.59 -2.33 6.65
C PHE A 84 14.39 -3.28 6.57
N ASN A 85 14.55 -4.49 6.03
CA ASN A 85 13.45 -5.46 5.94
C ASN A 85 12.93 -5.84 7.33
N VAL A 86 13.82 -6.07 8.30
CA VAL A 86 13.45 -6.37 9.69
C VAL A 86 12.69 -5.20 10.31
N GLY A 87 13.16 -3.96 10.10
CA GLY A 87 12.48 -2.76 10.55
C GLY A 87 11.07 -2.62 9.96
N VAL A 88 10.92 -2.86 8.66
CA VAL A 88 9.61 -2.83 7.98
C VAL A 88 8.68 -3.90 8.52
N GLU A 89 9.17 -5.14 8.72
CA GLU A 89 8.36 -6.24 9.22
C GLU A 89 7.89 -5.98 10.66
N ILE A 90 8.79 -5.51 11.53
CA ILE A 90 8.44 -5.11 12.91
C ILE A 90 7.42 -3.97 12.90
N GLY A 91 7.66 -2.93 12.08
CA GLY A 91 6.75 -1.80 11.94
C GLY A 91 5.36 -2.22 11.47
N GLN A 92 5.28 -3.12 10.48
CA GLN A 92 4.02 -3.66 9.98
C GLN A 92 3.29 -4.47 11.05
N LEU A 93 3.97 -5.34 11.80
CA LEU A 93 3.37 -6.11 12.88
C LEU A 93 2.82 -5.22 13.99
N LEU A 94 3.58 -4.20 14.41
CA LEU A 94 3.14 -3.23 15.42
C LEU A 94 1.94 -2.41 14.94
N ALA A 95 1.99 -1.90 13.71
CA ALA A 95 0.90 -1.11 13.13
C ALA A 95 -0.38 -1.94 12.99
N LEU A 96 -0.29 -3.15 12.42
CA LEU A 96 -1.44 -4.05 12.29
C LEU A 96 -2.00 -4.46 13.66
N GLY A 97 -1.13 -4.74 14.65
CA GLY A 97 -1.56 -5.04 16.01
C GLY A 97 -2.32 -3.90 16.66
N ALA A 98 -1.78 -2.67 16.58
CA ALA A 98 -2.44 -1.47 17.11
C ALA A 98 -3.79 -1.20 16.43
N ILE A 99 -3.84 -1.29 15.09
CA ILE A 99 -5.07 -1.11 14.32
C ILE A 99 -6.11 -2.18 14.71
N LEU A 100 -5.71 -3.45 14.84
CA LEU A 100 -6.61 -4.53 15.23
C LEU A 100 -7.21 -4.30 16.62
N ILE A 101 -6.40 -3.89 17.59
CA ILE A 101 -6.86 -3.57 18.94
C ILE A 101 -7.86 -2.41 18.89
N ALA A 102 -7.50 -1.29 18.25
CA ALA A 102 -8.36 -0.12 18.12
C ALA A 102 -9.70 -0.47 17.44
N MET A 103 -9.65 -1.22 16.33
CA MET A 103 -10.84 -1.68 15.61
C MET A 103 -11.71 -2.62 16.46
N SER A 104 -11.10 -3.48 17.29
CA SER A 104 -11.83 -4.40 18.17
C SER A 104 -12.64 -3.66 19.23
N TYR A 105 -12.08 -2.59 19.81
CA TYR A 105 -12.83 -1.70 20.71
C TYR A 105 -13.90 -0.90 19.97
N TRP A 106 -13.56 -0.32 18.82
CA TRP A 106 -14.48 0.53 18.05
C TRP A 106 -15.70 -0.23 17.51
N ARG A 107 -15.53 -1.51 17.19
CA ARG A 107 -16.61 -2.39 16.70
C ARG A 107 -17.69 -2.67 17.75
N ARG A 108 -17.43 -2.40 19.04
CA ARG A 108 -18.42 -2.55 20.12
C ARG A 108 -19.43 -1.40 20.19
N THR A 109 -19.24 -0.32 19.43
CA THR A 109 -20.14 0.84 19.44
C THR A 109 -21.24 0.68 18.39
N GLU A 110 -22.49 1.00 18.75
CA GLU A 110 -23.65 0.88 17.84
C GLU A 110 -23.53 1.74 16.56
N SER A 111 -22.74 2.81 16.62
CA SER A 111 -22.48 3.71 15.49
C SER A 111 -21.38 3.20 14.54
N PHE A 112 -20.81 2.02 14.77
CA PHE A 112 -19.68 1.47 13.98
C PHE A 112 -19.98 1.43 12.49
N TRP A 113 -21.16 0.98 12.08
CA TRP A 113 -21.51 0.83 10.67
C TRP A 113 -21.50 2.15 9.89
N ARG A 114 -22.03 3.22 10.49
CA ARG A 114 -22.08 4.54 9.86
C ARG A 114 -20.68 5.16 9.77
N HIS A 115 -19.87 5.03 10.82
CA HIS A 115 -18.51 5.54 10.82
C HIS A 115 -17.57 4.75 9.91
N ALA A 116 -17.72 3.43 9.84
CA ALA A 116 -16.94 2.57 8.96
C ALA A 116 -17.19 2.91 7.49
N TYR A 117 -18.45 3.18 7.11
CA TYR A 117 -18.75 3.65 5.75
C TYR A 117 -18.07 4.98 5.45
N THR A 118 -18.25 5.99 6.32
CA THR A 118 -17.60 7.31 6.15
C THR A 118 -16.07 7.20 6.08
N ALA A 119 -15.46 6.36 6.92
CA ALA A 119 -14.01 6.14 6.92
C ALA A 119 -13.53 5.54 5.59
N ASN A 120 -14.26 4.56 5.03
CA ASN A 120 -13.92 4.01 3.72
C ASN A 120 -14.11 5.04 2.59
N VAL A 121 -15.13 5.90 2.66
CA VAL A 121 -15.30 7.00 1.69
C VAL A 121 -14.13 7.99 1.77
N VAL A 122 -13.70 8.37 2.98
CA VAL A 122 -12.54 9.26 3.18
C VAL A 122 -11.26 8.59 2.66
N MET A 123 -11.04 7.31 2.97
CA MET A 123 -9.89 6.55 2.45
C MET A 123 -9.89 6.49 0.93
N MET A 124 -11.05 6.26 0.31
CA MET A 124 -11.20 6.24 -1.14
C MET A 124 -10.86 7.61 -1.76
N SER A 125 -11.40 8.69 -1.20
CA SER A 125 -11.08 10.05 -1.67
C SER A 125 -9.59 10.37 -1.53
N ALA A 126 -8.98 10.02 -0.40
CA ALA A 126 -7.54 10.17 -0.20
C ALA A 126 -6.72 9.36 -1.23
N GLY A 127 -7.14 8.12 -1.52
CA GLY A 127 -6.52 7.28 -2.54
C GLY A 127 -6.59 7.90 -3.95
N PHE A 128 -7.75 8.47 -4.33
CA PHE A 128 -7.90 9.17 -5.60
C PHE A 128 -7.06 10.45 -5.67
N ILE A 129 -7.00 11.23 -4.58
CA ILE A 129 -6.16 12.44 -4.51
C ILE A 129 -4.69 12.07 -4.68
N LEU A 130 -4.21 11.06 -3.96
CA LEU A 130 -2.83 10.58 -4.08
C LEU A 130 -2.52 10.09 -5.49
N MET A 131 -3.41 9.29 -6.09
CA MET A 131 -3.25 8.82 -7.46
C MET A 131 -3.19 10.00 -8.45
N GLY A 132 -4.11 10.96 -8.34
CA GLY A 132 -4.15 12.15 -9.20
C GLY A 132 -2.91 13.03 -9.05
N TYR A 133 -2.43 13.20 -7.82
CA TYR A 133 -1.19 13.93 -7.53
C TYR A 133 0.01 13.29 -8.22
N GLN A 134 0.15 11.97 -8.14
CA GLN A 134 1.27 11.26 -8.74
C GLN A 134 1.19 11.21 -10.27
N ILE A 135 0.00 11.04 -10.85
CA ILE A 135 -0.19 11.12 -12.31
C ILE A 135 0.12 12.52 -12.83
N THR A 136 -0.32 13.57 -12.11
CA THR A 136 -0.01 14.95 -12.49
C THR A 136 1.48 15.21 -12.39
N GLY A 137 2.13 14.73 -11.32
CA GLY A 137 3.58 14.77 -11.16
C GLY A 137 4.30 14.10 -12.34
N TYR A 138 3.83 12.94 -12.79
CA TYR A 138 4.36 12.24 -13.96
C TYR A 138 4.22 13.02 -15.27
N ILE A 139 3.09 13.73 -15.48
CA ILE A 139 2.84 14.47 -16.72
C ILE A 139 3.66 15.78 -16.78
N VAL A 140 3.96 16.38 -15.63
CA VAL A 140 4.65 17.67 -15.52
C VAL A 140 6.18 17.53 -15.41
N SER A 141 6.69 16.34 -15.09
CA SER A 141 8.14 16.04 -15.00
C SER A 141 8.75 15.65 -16.34
#